data_AF-A0AAJ4DQD0-F1
#
_entry.id   AF-A0AAJ4DQD0-F1
#
_cell.length_a   1.000
_cell.length_b   1.000
_cell.length_c   1.000
_cell.angle_alpha   90.00
_cell.angle_beta   90.00
_cell.angle_gamma   90.00
#
_symmetry.space_group_name_H-M   'P 1'
#
loop_
_entity.id
_entity.type
_entity.pdbx_description
1 polymer ?
#
loop_
_entity_poly.entity_id
_entity_poly.type
_entity_poly.pdbx_seq_one_letter_code
_entity_poly.pdbx_strand_id
1 'polypeptide(L)'
;MFWKTIPRAVNLAALISTILLLVKLFIFNKIPEPVGGLHELGLVFEAVLASVLASYVFYLIVVHFKEVREKKTIYPFVTRWANLVVKDCKTQIAGFTGGDPTKLDFQTLEKHDIEAVFSKLAPNGEAPMVFWQGGQANWLQYFENYRVRSLRHIDKIMTQLLFLEAPLVALLMKVQDSKHFNLIETLSRVRLNSDNLMTFAGDFFDYVQACRDLDEYLKAHAIHSTSD
;
A
#
# COMPACT_ATOMS: atom_id res chain seq x y z
N MET A 1 5.07 3.42 21.03
CA MET A 1 4.54 3.02 19.69
C MET A 1 4.68 1.51 19.42
N PHE A 2 5.76 0.85 19.86
CA PHE A 2 6.04 -0.58 19.67
C PHE A 2 4.98 -1.56 20.24
N TRP A 3 4.35 -1.23 21.38
CA TRP A 3 3.42 -2.14 22.05
C TRP A 3 2.00 -2.16 21.46
N LYS A 4 1.63 -1.12 20.69
CA LYS A 4 0.29 -1.00 20.09
C LYS A 4 0.12 -1.83 18.81
N THR A 5 1.22 -2.24 18.18
CA THR A 5 1.22 -3.06 16.95
C THR A 5 1.25 -4.56 17.21
N ILE A 6 1.39 -4.99 18.47
CA ILE A 6 1.34 -6.40 18.87
C ILE A 6 -0.12 -6.89 18.82
N PRO A 7 -0.40 -8.11 18.30
CA PRO A 7 -1.74 -8.68 18.34
C PRO A 7 -2.32 -8.68 19.74
N ARG A 8 -3.56 -8.17 19.89
CA ARG A 8 -4.22 -8.00 21.19
C ARG A 8 -4.30 -9.30 21.99
N ALA A 9 -4.47 -10.44 21.31
CA ALA A 9 -4.49 -11.75 21.95
C ALA A 9 -3.17 -12.10 22.66
N VAL A 10 -2.03 -11.75 22.04
CA VAL A 10 -0.69 -12.06 22.57
C VAL A 10 -0.39 -11.16 23.79
N ASN A 11 -0.73 -9.87 23.72
CA ASN A 11 -0.66 -8.97 24.87
C ASN A 11 -1.59 -9.40 26.01
N LEU A 12 -2.82 -9.83 25.69
CA LEU A 12 -3.80 -10.26 26.69
C LEU A 12 -3.34 -11.54 27.41
N ALA A 13 -2.83 -12.51 26.67
CA ALA A 13 -2.28 -13.74 27.25
C ALA A 13 -1.11 -13.43 28.20
N ALA A 14 -0.17 -12.58 27.78
CA ALA A 14 0.94 -12.17 28.64
C ALA A 14 0.47 -11.40 29.89
N LEU A 15 -0.52 -10.51 29.76
CA LEU A 15 -1.09 -9.75 30.88
C LEU A 15 -1.79 -10.68 31.88
N ILE A 16 -2.65 -11.58 31.42
CA ILE A 16 -3.33 -12.57 32.26
C ILE A 16 -2.30 -13.46 32.96
N SER A 17 -1.31 -13.97 32.23
CA SER A 17 -0.25 -14.79 32.82
C SER A 17 0.54 -14.04 33.89
N THR A 18 0.88 -12.78 33.65
CA THR A 18 1.58 -11.93 34.63
C THR A 18 0.72 -11.72 35.89
N ILE A 19 -0.56 -11.38 35.73
CA ILE A 19 -1.49 -11.17 36.85
C ILE A 19 -1.64 -12.45 37.68
N LEU A 20 -1.83 -13.61 37.03
CA LEU A 20 -1.95 -14.90 37.72
C LEU A 20 -0.67 -15.26 38.48
N LEU A 21 0.50 -14.96 37.92
CA LEU A 21 1.79 -15.18 38.58
C LEU A 21 1.92 -14.31 39.83
N LEU A 22 1.56 -13.03 39.74
CA LEU A 22 1.58 -12.11 40.88
C LEU A 22 0.58 -12.54 41.98
N VAL A 23 -0.65 -12.89 41.60
CA VAL A 23 -1.67 -13.40 42.53
C VAL A 23 -1.17 -14.66 43.24
N LYS A 24 -0.56 -15.60 42.51
CA LYS A 24 0.00 -16.83 43.11
C LYS A 24 1.13 -16.50 44.08
N LEU A 25 2.11 -15.70 43.66
CA LEU A 25 3.28 -15.37 44.48
C LEU A 25 2.93 -14.58 45.75
N PHE A 26 2.01 -13.62 45.67
CA PHE A 26 1.71 -12.72 46.80
C PHE A 26 0.56 -13.19 47.70
N ILE A 27 -0.40 -13.94 47.16
CA ILE A 27 -1.60 -14.38 47.88
C ILE A 27 -1.52 -15.87 48.18
N PHE A 28 -1.45 -16.73 47.15
CA PHE A 28 -1.56 -18.18 47.35
C PHE A 28 -0.38 -18.81 48.06
N ASN A 29 0.85 -18.33 47.85
CA ASN A 29 2.03 -18.83 48.57
C ASN A 29 2.00 -18.55 50.08
N LYS A 30 1.14 -17.63 50.56
CA LYS A 30 1.03 -17.30 51.99
C LYS A 30 -0.02 -18.14 52.73
N ILE A 31 -0.84 -18.91 52.01
CA ILE A 31 -1.91 -19.71 52.59
C ILE A 31 -1.35 -21.10 52.92
N PRO A 32 -1.48 -21.59 54.17
CA PRO A 32 -1.01 -22.93 54.54
C PRO A 32 -1.81 -24.00 53.77
N GLU A 33 -1.11 -25.04 53.32
CA GLU A 33 -1.66 -26.05 52.42
C GLU A 33 -2.84 -26.82 53.05
N PRO A 34 -4.04 -26.76 52.45
CA PRO A 34 -5.20 -27.46 52.99
C PRO A 34 -5.19 -28.97 52.67
N VAL A 35 -4.43 -29.42 51.66
CA VAL A 35 -4.35 -30.82 51.22
C VAL A 35 -2.92 -31.11 50.74
N GLY A 36 -2.33 -32.24 51.17
CA GLY A 36 -0.98 -32.65 50.76
C GLY A 36 -0.89 -32.86 49.24
N GLY A 37 0.09 -32.23 48.59
CA GLY A 37 0.36 -32.33 47.16
C GLY A 37 -0.10 -31.13 46.31
N LEU A 38 -0.87 -30.19 46.87
CA LEU A 38 -1.24 -28.93 46.18
C LEU A 38 -0.02 -28.05 45.88
N HIS A 39 1.04 -28.16 46.68
CA HIS A 39 2.32 -27.47 46.44
C HIS A 39 2.90 -27.77 45.07
N GLU A 40 3.01 -29.05 44.73
CA GLU A 40 3.61 -29.55 43.50
C GLU A 40 2.81 -29.10 42.27
N LEU A 41 1.48 -29.13 42.37
CA LEU A 41 0.61 -28.55 41.32
C LEU A 41 0.82 -27.05 41.16
N GLY A 42 1.04 -26.32 42.25
CA GLY A 42 1.37 -24.90 42.23
C GLY A 42 2.69 -24.60 41.52
N LEU A 43 3.70 -25.46 41.68
CA LEU A 43 4.99 -25.35 40.98
C LEU A 43 4.84 -25.62 39.48
N VAL A 44 4.07 -26.65 39.09
CA VAL A 44 3.76 -26.91 37.68
C VAL A 44 3.02 -25.72 37.06
N PHE A 45 2.05 -25.15 37.77
CA PHE A 45 1.32 -23.98 37.31
C PHE A 45 2.22 -22.75 37.11
N GLU A 46 3.15 -22.49 38.04
CA GLU A 46 4.16 -21.45 37.88
C GLU A 46 5.06 -21.70 36.68
N ALA A 47 5.53 -22.93 36.47
CA ALA A 47 6.36 -23.28 35.33
C ALA A 47 5.62 -23.04 34.00
N VAL A 48 4.32 -23.38 33.93
CA VAL A 48 3.49 -23.10 32.76
C VAL A 48 3.36 -21.59 32.53
N LEU A 49 3.03 -20.80 33.55
CA LEU A 49 2.92 -19.35 33.42
C LEU A 49 4.24 -18.68 33.02
N ALA A 50 5.36 -19.13 33.60
CA ALA A 50 6.69 -18.66 33.23
C ALA A 50 7.04 -19.01 31.78
N SER A 51 6.65 -20.20 31.30
CA SER A 51 6.86 -20.60 29.91
C SER A 51 6.09 -19.72 28.91
N VAL A 52 4.86 -19.32 29.24
CA VAL A 52 4.06 -18.37 28.43
C VAL A 52 4.75 -17.00 28.37
N LEU A 53 5.27 -16.49 29.50
CA LEU A 53 6.02 -15.24 29.53
C LEU A 53 7.31 -15.33 28.70
N ALA A 54 8.05 -16.44 28.81
CA ALA A 54 9.24 -16.67 28.01
C ALA A 54 8.92 -16.70 26.51
N SER A 55 7.83 -17.37 26.10
CA SER A 55 7.34 -17.38 24.72
C SER A 55 6.94 -15.98 24.23
N TYR A 56 6.32 -15.17 25.09
CA TYR A 56 5.97 -13.79 24.76
C TYR A 56 7.22 -12.92 24.53
N VAL A 57 8.21 -13.02 25.41
CA VAL A 57 9.50 -12.32 25.26
C VAL A 57 10.21 -12.77 23.97
N PHE A 58 10.21 -14.07 23.69
CA PHE A 58 10.77 -14.61 22.45
C PHE A 58 10.06 -14.04 21.22
N TYR A 59 8.72 -14.01 21.21
CA TYR A 59 7.95 -13.38 20.14
C TYR A 59 8.34 -11.91 19.94
N LEU A 60 8.44 -11.12 21.02
CA LEU A 60 8.80 -9.71 20.92
C LEU A 60 10.19 -9.48 20.30
N ILE A 61 11.17 -10.27 20.72
CA ILE A 61 12.56 -10.10 20.29
C ILE A 61 12.77 -10.66 18.88
N VAL A 62 12.25 -11.85 18.61
CA VAL A 62 12.57 -12.57 17.37
C VAL A 62 11.65 -12.19 16.23
N VAL A 63 10.36 -11.96 16.50
CA VAL A 63 9.35 -11.69 15.48
C VAL A 63 9.10 -10.20 15.40
N HIS A 64 8.58 -9.59 16.47
CA HIS A 64 8.07 -8.22 16.42
C HIS A 64 9.17 -7.18 16.18
N PHE A 65 10.32 -7.32 16.83
CA PHE A 65 11.44 -6.41 16.61
C PHE A 65 11.95 -6.47 15.16
N LYS A 66 12.04 -7.67 14.59
CA LYS A 66 12.45 -7.87 13.20
C LYS A 66 11.44 -7.24 12.25
N GLU A 67 10.14 -7.51 12.41
CA GLU A 67 9.07 -6.94 11.58
C GLU A 67 9.07 -5.41 11.62
N VAL A 68 9.17 -4.80 12.81
CA VAL A 68 9.17 -3.34 12.95
C VAL A 68 10.40 -2.72 12.28
N ARG A 69 11.58 -3.35 12.43
CA ARG A 69 12.81 -2.87 11.80
C ARG A 69 12.72 -2.95 10.27
N GLU A 70 12.27 -4.08 9.75
CA GLU A 70 12.11 -4.31 8.31
C GLU A 70 11.09 -3.33 7.72
N LYS A 71 9.94 -3.14 8.36
CA LYS A 71 8.96 -2.12 7.96
C LYS A 71 9.58 -0.72 7.94
N LYS A 72 10.34 -0.31 8.97
CA LYS A 72 10.95 1.03 9.01
C LYS A 72 11.93 1.27 7.85
N THR A 73 12.65 0.24 7.42
CA THR A 73 13.63 0.36 6.33
C THR A 73 12.98 0.27 4.94
N ILE A 74 12.01 -0.63 4.76
CA ILE A 74 11.43 -0.94 3.44
C ILE A 74 10.28 0.00 3.08
N TYR A 75 9.46 0.39 4.06
CA TYR A 75 8.24 1.17 3.80
C TYR A 75 8.50 2.54 3.15
N PRO A 76 9.55 3.32 3.52
CA PRO A 76 9.87 4.55 2.80
C PRO A 76 10.18 4.32 1.31
N PHE A 77 10.85 3.21 0.98
CA PHE A 77 11.15 2.84 -0.40
C PHE A 77 9.87 2.47 -1.15
N VAL A 78 9.02 1.65 -0.55
CA VAL A 78 7.71 1.25 -1.12
C VAL A 78 6.83 2.47 -1.36
N THR A 79 6.66 3.32 -0.35
CA THR A 79 5.86 4.56 -0.43
C THR A 79 6.40 5.51 -1.47
N ARG A 80 7.73 5.62 -1.65
CA ARG A 80 8.32 6.42 -2.72
C ARG A 80 7.89 5.93 -4.10
N TRP A 81 7.97 4.63 -4.39
CA TRP A 81 7.57 4.10 -5.70
C TRP A 81 6.05 4.15 -5.90
N ALA A 82 5.26 3.88 -4.87
CA ALA A 82 3.81 3.99 -4.94
C ALA A 82 3.37 5.44 -5.22
N ASN A 83 4.00 6.42 -4.57
CA ASN A 83 3.79 7.84 -4.86
C ASN A 83 4.16 8.21 -6.30
N LEU A 84 5.17 7.56 -6.88
CA LEU A 84 5.52 7.78 -8.29
C LEU A 84 4.44 7.23 -9.23
N VAL A 85 3.80 6.10 -8.92
CA VAL A 85 2.64 5.59 -9.70
C VAL A 85 1.50 6.61 -9.68
N VAL A 86 1.16 7.15 -8.51
CA VAL A 86 0.13 8.19 -8.38
C VAL A 86 0.54 9.47 -9.12
N LYS A 87 1.81 9.87 -9.00
CA LYS A 87 2.35 11.04 -9.71
C LYS A 87 2.25 10.87 -11.22
N ASP A 88 2.47 9.66 -11.74
CA ASP A 88 2.33 9.35 -13.17
C ASP A 88 0.89 9.56 -13.63
N CYS A 89 -0.10 9.11 -12.87
CA CYS A 89 -1.51 9.38 -13.15
C CYS A 89 -1.82 10.89 -13.12
N LYS A 90 -1.37 11.60 -12.08
CA LYS A 90 -1.56 13.07 -11.94
C LYS A 90 -0.93 13.84 -13.12
N THR A 91 0.24 13.39 -13.57
CA THR A 91 0.95 14.02 -14.69
C THR A 91 0.19 13.84 -16.00
N GLN A 92 -0.44 12.68 -16.22
CA GLN A 92 -1.27 12.45 -17.40
C GLN A 92 -2.45 13.42 -17.46
N ILE A 93 -3.14 13.63 -16.33
CA ILE A 93 -4.25 14.59 -16.25
C ILE A 93 -3.77 16.02 -16.49
N ALA A 94 -2.65 16.41 -15.88
CA ALA A 94 -2.04 17.72 -16.12
C ALA A 94 -1.63 17.90 -17.60
N GLY A 95 -1.29 16.82 -18.29
CA GLY A 95 -1.00 16.82 -19.73
C GLY A 95 -2.19 17.31 -20.56
N PHE A 96 -3.42 17.03 -20.16
CA PHE A 96 -4.63 17.47 -20.87
C PHE A 96 -4.87 18.98 -20.78
N THR A 97 -4.38 19.61 -19.72
CA THR A 97 -4.61 21.04 -19.45
C THR A 97 -3.44 21.92 -19.88
N GLY A 98 -2.41 21.34 -20.51
CA GLY A 98 -1.16 22.03 -20.80
C GLY A 98 -0.36 22.39 -19.55
N GLY A 99 -0.56 21.64 -18.46
CA GLY A 99 0.11 21.88 -17.18
C GLY A 99 -0.59 22.87 -16.26
N ASP A 100 -1.79 23.35 -16.61
CA ASP A 100 -2.58 24.23 -15.75
C ASP A 100 -3.42 23.41 -14.74
N PRO A 101 -3.08 23.43 -13.44
CA PRO A 101 -3.77 22.63 -12.43
C PRO A 101 -5.16 23.17 -12.08
N THR A 102 -5.51 24.39 -12.51
CA THR A 102 -6.82 24.99 -12.20
C THR A 102 -7.96 24.45 -13.07
N LYS A 103 -7.62 23.75 -14.16
CA LYS A 103 -8.60 23.27 -15.15
C LYS A 103 -9.14 21.88 -14.87
N LEU A 104 -8.33 20.98 -14.32
CA LEU A 104 -8.73 19.62 -13.96
C LEU A 104 -8.01 19.23 -12.68
N ASP A 105 -8.77 19.06 -11.60
CA ASP A 105 -8.22 18.60 -10.34
C ASP A 105 -8.27 17.07 -10.23
N PHE A 106 -7.16 16.48 -9.79
CA PHE A 106 -7.05 15.04 -9.68
C PHE A 106 -8.04 14.45 -8.66
N GLN A 107 -8.46 15.16 -7.62
CA GLN A 107 -9.36 14.61 -6.59
C GLN A 107 -10.83 14.75 -6.99
N THR A 108 -11.21 15.86 -7.62
CA THR A 108 -12.63 16.15 -7.91
C THR A 108 -13.08 15.80 -9.33
N LEU A 109 -12.16 15.49 -10.24
CA LEU A 109 -12.49 15.18 -11.63
C LEU A 109 -13.50 14.02 -11.75
N GLU A 110 -14.50 14.22 -12.60
CA GLU A 110 -15.56 13.27 -12.88
C GLU A 110 -15.39 12.63 -14.27
N LYS A 111 -16.21 11.61 -14.54
CA LYS A 111 -16.18 10.90 -15.82
C LYS A 111 -16.47 11.83 -17.00
N HIS A 112 -17.42 12.76 -16.84
CA HIS A 112 -17.83 13.68 -17.89
C HIS A 112 -16.71 14.65 -18.30
N ASP A 113 -15.83 15.02 -17.36
CA ASP A 113 -14.64 15.84 -17.65
C ASP A 113 -13.67 15.11 -18.57
N ILE A 114 -13.42 13.82 -18.29
CA ILE A 114 -12.56 12.97 -19.12
C ILE A 114 -13.17 12.77 -20.50
N GLU A 115 -14.48 12.53 -20.60
CA GLU A 115 -15.17 12.40 -21.88
C GLU A 115 -15.05 13.69 -22.70
N ALA A 116 -15.21 14.86 -22.07
CA ALA A 116 -15.06 16.15 -22.72
C ALA A 116 -13.63 16.38 -23.26
N VAL A 117 -12.61 15.95 -22.51
CA VAL A 117 -11.21 16.00 -22.97
C VAL A 117 -10.98 15.00 -24.11
N PHE A 118 -11.35 13.74 -23.91
CA PHE A 118 -11.07 12.65 -24.85
C PHE A 118 -11.81 12.83 -26.19
N SER A 119 -12.92 13.56 -26.21
CA SER A 119 -13.61 13.94 -27.45
C SER A 119 -12.79 14.87 -28.37
N LYS A 120 -11.80 15.59 -27.81
CA LYS A 120 -10.93 16.53 -28.52
C LYS A 120 -9.54 15.96 -28.81
N LEU A 121 -9.17 14.84 -28.20
CA LEU A 121 -7.85 14.23 -28.36
C LEU A 121 -7.85 13.26 -29.53
N ALA A 122 -7.16 13.62 -30.61
CA ALA A 122 -6.86 12.69 -31.69
C ALA A 122 -5.81 11.67 -31.21
N PRO A 123 -6.03 10.35 -31.35
CA PRO A 123 -5.09 9.32 -30.85
C PRO A 123 -3.65 9.49 -31.38
N ASN A 124 -3.52 9.87 -32.66
CA ASN A 124 -2.24 10.10 -33.32
C ASN A 124 -1.81 11.57 -33.31
N GLY A 125 -2.57 12.46 -32.66
CA GLY A 125 -2.24 13.88 -32.53
C GLY A 125 -1.12 14.10 -31.52
N GLU A 126 -0.50 15.28 -31.58
CA GLU A 126 0.62 15.66 -30.73
C GLU A 126 0.21 15.75 -29.25
N ALA A 127 0.98 15.11 -28.38
CA ALA A 127 0.86 15.12 -26.94
C ALA A 127 2.01 15.96 -26.34
N PRO A 128 1.88 16.44 -25.07
CA PRO A 128 2.88 17.33 -24.48
C PRO A 128 4.24 16.68 -24.18
N MET A 129 4.39 15.38 -24.39
CA MET A 129 5.65 14.67 -24.18
C MET A 129 6.55 14.80 -25.41
N VAL A 130 7.80 15.17 -25.17
CA VAL A 130 8.84 15.24 -26.20
C VAL A 130 9.80 14.06 -26.03
N PHE A 131 10.13 13.38 -27.12
CA PHE A 131 11.13 12.32 -27.09
C PHE A 131 12.54 12.89 -26.93
N TRP A 132 13.42 12.13 -26.29
CA TRP A 132 14.83 12.51 -26.11
C TRP A 132 15.55 12.81 -27.43
N GLN A 133 15.19 12.08 -28.51
CA GLN A 133 15.79 12.25 -29.84
C GLN A 133 15.17 13.42 -30.65
N GLY A 134 14.28 14.20 -30.04
CA GLY A 134 13.46 15.21 -30.71
C GLY A 134 12.14 14.63 -31.23
N GLY A 135 11.17 15.51 -31.46
CA GLY A 135 9.81 15.16 -31.88
C GLY A 135 8.83 14.99 -30.71
N GLN A 136 7.56 15.32 -30.97
CA GLN A 136 6.48 15.15 -30.01
C GLN A 136 5.91 13.74 -30.10
N ALA A 137 5.65 13.13 -28.95
CA ALA A 137 4.93 11.87 -28.86
C ALA A 137 3.48 12.11 -29.24
N ASN A 138 2.84 11.10 -29.84
CA ASN A 138 1.39 11.12 -29.95
C ASN A 138 0.71 10.69 -28.63
N TRP A 139 -0.60 10.85 -28.53
CA TRP A 139 -1.34 10.52 -27.30
C TRP A 139 -1.26 9.03 -26.91
N LEU A 140 -1.26 8.10 -27.88
CA LEU A 140 -1.10 6.67 -27.56
C LEU A 140 0.31 6.36 -27.00
N GLN A 141 1.35 6.97 -27.57
CA GLN A 141 2.73 6.85 -27.10
C GLN A 141 2.91 7.52 -25.73
N TYR A 142 2.21 8.64 -25.50
CA TYR A 142 2.16 9.32 -24.22
C TYR A 142 1.64 8.37 -23.15
N PHE A 143 0.45 7.79 -23.34
CA PHE A 143 -0.14 6.84 -22.38
C PHE A 143 0.74 5.59 -22.20
N GLU A 144 1.29 5.03 -23.27
CA GLU A 144 2.17 3.86 -23.20
C GLU A 144 3.41 4.12 -22.36
N ASN A 145 4.03 5.30 -22.50
CA ASN A 145 5.21 5.63 -21.70
C ASN A 145 4.88 5.70 -20.20
N TYR A 146 3.74 6.30 -19.81
CA TYR A 146 3.33 6.31 -18.40
C TYR A 146 2.89 4.94 -17.90
N ARG A 147 2.27 4.11 -18.75
CA ARG A 147 1.94 2.72 -18.44
C ARG A 147 3.21 1.94 -18.09
N VAL A 148 4.18 1.92 -19.01
CA VAL A 148 5.47 1.20 -18.81
C VAL A 148 6.21 1.72 -17.58
N ARG A 149 6.18 3.04 -17.34
CA ARG A 149 6.82 3.64 -16.17
C ARG A 149 6.14 3.24 -14.86
N SER A 150 4.80 3.28 -14.83
CA SER A 150 4.00 2.85 -13.69
C SER A 150 4.23 1.37 -13.38
N LEU A 151 4.20 0.50 -14.39
CA LEU A 151 4.49 -0.93 -14.23
C LEU A 151 5.89 -1.15 -13.65
N ARG A 152 6.91 -0.44 -14.15
CA ARG A 152 8.27 -0.52 -13.59
C ARG A 152 8.34 -0.09 -12.13
N HIS A 153 7.50 0.87 -11.70
CA HIS A 153 7.41 1.27 -10.30
C HIS A 153 6.73 0.19 -9.46
N ILE A 154 5.64 -0.39 -9.97
CA ILE A 154 4.94 -1.50 -9.31
C ILE A 154 5.84 -2.72 -9.18
N ASP A 155 6.56 -3.11 -10.23
CA ASP A 155 7.51 -4.24 -10.20
C ASP A 155 8.57 -4.06 -9.10
N LYS A 156 9.12 -2.84 -8.97
CA LYS A 156 10.08 -2.52 -7.89
C LYS A 156 9.47 -2.69 -6.51
N ILE A 157 8.19 -2.36 -6.33
CA ILE A 157 7.49 -2.57 -5.07
C ILE A 157 7.29 -4.08 -4.84
N MET A 158 6.81 -4.81 -5.86
CA MET A 158 6.52 -6.24 -5.77
C MET A 158 7.76 -7.10 -5.52
N THR A 159 8.97 -6.63 -5.83
CA THR A 159 10.21 -7.31 -5.39
C THR A 159 10.32 -7.47 -3.87
N GLN A 160 9.57 -6.68 -3.11
CA GLN A 160 9.52 -6.69 -1.64
C GLN A 160 8.23 -7.33 -1.11
N LEU A 161 7.54 -8.17 -1.91
CA LEU A 161 6.20 -8.70 -1.63
C LEU A 161 6.02 -9.26 -0.21
N LEU A 162 7.02 -9.96 0.32
CA LEU A 162 6.99 -10.56 1.67
C LEU A 162 6.81 -9.53 2.80
N PHE A 163 7.12 -8.26 2.54
CA PHE A 163 7.04 -7.16 3.50
C PHE A 163 5.86 -6.23 3.24
N LEU A 164 5.08 -6.48 2.18
CA LEU A 164 3.95 -5.64 1.79
C LEU A 164 2.67 -6.08 2.50
N GLU A 165 1.84 -5.09 2.82
CA GLU A 165 0.51 -5.34 3.38
C GLU A 165 -0.47 -5.68 2.25
N ALA A 166 -1.32 -6.68 2.48
CA ALA A 166 -2.29 -7.14 1.49
C ALA A 166 -3.18 -6.01 0.90
N PRO A 167 -3.65 -5.00 1.67
CA PRO A 167 -4.40 -3.88 1.11
C PRO A 167 -3.61 -3.06 0.08
N LEU A 168 -2.32 -2.79 0.35
CA LEU A 168 -1.46 -2.07 -0.59
C LEU A 168 -1.25 -2.89 -1.88
N VAL A 169 -1.01 -4.19 -1.75
CA VAL A 169 -0.87 -5.09 -2.91
C VAL A 169 -2.13 -5.06 -3.76
N ALA A 170 -3.32 -5.15 -3.15
CA ALA A 170 -4.59 -5.11 -3.86
C ALA A 170 -4.78 -3.80 -4.65
N LEU A 171 -4.43 -2.66 -4.07
CA LEU A 171 -4.51 -1.35 -4.74
C LEU A 171 -3.54 -1.25 -5.92
N LEU A 172 -2.30 -1.72 -5.75
CA LEU A 172 -1.30 -1.74 -6.83
C LEU A 172 -1.75 -2.65 -7.99
N MET A 173 -2.30 -3.82 -7.68
CA MET A 173 -2.84 -4.74 -8.68
C MET A 173 -4.03 -4.12 -9.42
N LYS A 174 -4.92 -3.39 -8.72
CA LYS A 174 -6.04 -2.67 -9.35
C LYS A 174 -5.57 -1.65 -10.40
N VAL A 175 -4.44 -0.98 -10.14
CA VAL A 175 -3.82 -0.05 -11.10
C VAL A 175 -3.18 -0.82 -12.27
N GLN A 176 -2.38 -1.84 -11.96
CA GLN A 176 -1.66 -2.67 -12.94
C GLN A 176 -2.61 -3.36 -13.93
N ASP A 177 -3.68 -3.98 -13.42
CA ASP A 177 -4.62 -4.79 -14.20
C ASP A 177 -5.79 -3.95 -14.75
N SER A 178 -5.66 -2.62 -14.74
CA SER A 178 -6.68 -1.73 -15.27
C SER A 178 -6.92 -1.97 -16.77
N LYS A 179 -8.18 -1.87 -17.20
CA LYS A 179 -8.55 -2.02 -18.62
C LYS A 179 -7.80 -1.02 -19.50
N HIS A 180 -7.60 0.20 -18.99
CA HIS A 180 -6.80 1.22 -19.67
C HIS A 180 -5.39 0.71 -20.01
N PHE A 181 -4.68 0.08 -19.07
CA PHE A 181 -3.33 -0.43 -19.31
C PHE A 181 -3.31 -1.52 -20.38
N ASN A 182 -4.25 -2.48 -20.30
CA ASN A 182 -4.37 -3.56 -21.29
C ASN A 182 -4.69 -3.02 -22.70
N LEU A 183 -5.58 -2.03 -22.79
CA LEU A 183 -5.93 -1.40 -24.06
C LEU A 183 -4.74 -0.65 -24.66
N ILE A 184 -4.06 0.19 -23.86
CA ILE A 184 -2.93 0.99 -24.35
C ILE A 184 -1.76 0.12 -24.82
N GLU A 185 -1.48 -1.01 -24.16
CA GLU A 185 -0.45 -1.95 -24.62
C GLU A 185 -0.71 -2.45 -26.06
N THR A 186 -1.98 -2.73 -26.35
CA THR A 186 -2.39 -3.22 -27.67
C THR A 186 -2.44 -2.09 -28.70
N LEU A 187 -3.04 -0.96 -28.31
CA LEU A 187 -3.34 0.15 -29.21
C LEU A 187 -2.13 1.00 -29.55
N SER A 188 -1.13 1.11 -28.66
CA SER A 188 0.09 1.88 -28.92
C SER A 188 0.94 1.32 -30.07
N ARG A 189 0.71 0.05 -30.46
CA ARG A 189 1.39 -0.63 -31.56
C ARG A 189 0.67 -0.51 -32.90
N VAL A 190 -0.55 0.01 -32.91
CA VAL A 190 -1.42 0.09 -34.09
C VAL A 190 -1.82 1.53 -34.33
N ARG A 191 -1.88 1.93 -35.60
CA ARG A 191 -2.41 3.25 -35.95
C ARG A 191 -3.93 3.22 -35.87
N LEU A 192 -4.50 3.93 -34.90
CA LEU A 192 -5.95 4.07 -34.81
C LEU A 192 -6.45 5.04 -35.86
N ASN A 193 -7.56 4.67 -36.52
CA ASN A 193 -8.21 5.49 -37.52
C ASN A 193 -9.48 6.18 -36.97
N SER A 194 -9.49 6.47 -35.67
CA SER A 194 -10.56 7.21 -35.00
C SER A 194 -10.20 8.69 -34.87
N ASP A 195 -11.21 9.55 -34.95
CA ASP A 195 -11.02 11.00 -34.84
C ASP A 195 -10.70 11.43 -33.40
N ASN A 196 -11.13 10.64 -32.41
CA ASN A 196 -10.92 10.93 -31.00
C ASN A 196 -10.73 9.67 -30.15
N LEU A 197 -10.53 9.86 -28.84
CA LEU A 197 -10.31 8.80 -27.87
C LEU A 197 -11.54 8.48 -27.01
N MET A 198 -12.72 9.02 -27.34
CA MET A 198 -13.91 8.98 -26.47
C MET A 198 -14.29 7.56 -26.01
N THR A 199 -14.12 6.56 -26.87
CA THR A 199 -14.37 5.14 -26.56
C THR A 199 -13.56 4.62 -25.36
N PHE A 200 -12.42 5.25 -25.04
CA PHE A 200 -11.51 4.84 -23.96
C PHE A 200 -11.61 5.71 -22.71
N ALA A 201 -12.46 6.74 -22.72
CA ALA A 201 -12.62 7.69 -21.62
C ALA A 201 -13.05 6.99 -20.32
N GLY A 202 -13.96 6.01 -20.42
CA GLY A 202 -14.43 5.23 -19.28
C GLY A 202 -13.30 4.41 -18.64
N ASP A 203 -12.54 3.65 -19.44
CA ASP A 203 -11.45 2.84 -18.91
C ASP A 203 -10.33 3.70 -18.29
N PHE A 204 -10.05 4.88 -18.86
CA PHE A 204 -9.12 5.84 -18.26
C PHE A 204 -9.63 6.39 -16.93
N PHE A 205 -10.93 6.70 -16.83
CA PHE A 205 -11.51 7.17 -15.58
C PHE A 205 -11.44 6.11 -14.47
N ASP A 206 -11.69 4.84 -14.79
CA ASP A 206 -11.53 3.73 -13.84
C ASP A 206 -10.07 3.60 -13.35
N TYR A 207 -9.10 3.81 -14.24
CA TYR A 207 -7.68 3.89 -13.87
C TYR A 207 -7.39 5.07 -12.92
N VAL A 208 -7.94 6.26 -13.20
CA VAL A 208 -7.81 7.43 -12.31
C VAL A 208 -8.38 7.14 -10.93
N GLN A 209 -9.54 6.49 -10.85
CA GLN A 209 -10.13 6.07 -9.57
C GLN A 209 -9.21 5.11 -8.81
N ALA A 210 -8.65 4.10 -9.48
CA ALA A 210 -7.69 3.20 -8.85
C ALA A 210 -6.46 3.94 -8.30
N CYS A 211 -5.96 4.95 -9.01
CA CYS A 211 -4.88 5.80 -8.52
C CYS A 211 -5.30 6.72 -7.36
N ARG A 212 -6.57 7.15 -7.28
CA ARG A 212 -7.11 7.90 -6.12
C ARG A 212 -7.16 7.03 -4.88
N ASP A 213 -7.70 5.82 -5.00
CA ASP A 213 -7.74 4.85 -3.89
C ASP A 213 -6.33 4.59 -3.34
N LEU A 214 -5.34 4.48 -4.24
CA LEU A 214 -3.93 4.37 -3.86
C LEU A 214 -3.40 5.64 -3.18
N ASP A 215 -3.67 6.84 -3.71
CA ASP A 215 -3.27 8.13 -3.10
C ASP A 215 -3.86 8.31 -1.70
N GLU A 216 -5.12 7.95 -1.49
CA GLU A 216 -5.80 7.99 -0.19
C GLU A 216 -5.19 7.01 0.80
N TYR A 217 -4.93 5.77 0.37
CA TYR A 217 -4.24 4.77 1.19
C TYR A 217 -2.86 5.27 1.60
N LEU A 218 -2.08 5.80 0.66
CA LEU A 218 -0.76 6.35 0.94
C LEU A 218 -0.85 7.53 1.89
N LYS A 219 -1.80 8.46 1.74
CA LYS A 219 -1.97 9.58 2.69
C LYS A 219 -2.32 9.10 4.09
N ALA A 220 -3.20 8.10 4.23
CA ALA A 220 -3.58 7.56 5.53
C ALA A 220 -2.43 6.82 6.22
N HIS A 221 -1.58 6.12 5.45
CA HIS A 221 -0.52 5.24 5.99
C HIS A 221 0.89 5.86 5.94
N ALA A 222 1.10 6.95 5.21
CA ALA A 222 2.39 7.67 5.11
C ALA A 222 2.62 8.68 6.24
N ILE A 223 1.65 8.90 7.14
CA ILE A 223 1.80 9.75 8.34
C ILE A 223 2.89 9.22 9.30
N HIS A 224 3.52 8.09 8.99
CA HIS A 224 4.67 7.55 9.74
C HIS A 224 6.05 7.75 9.07
N SER A 225 6.15 8.43 7.92
CA SER A 225 7.45 8.71 7.28
C SER A 225 7.86 10.19 7.23
N THR A 226 7.07 11.10 7.80
CA THR A 226 7.37 12.54 7.85
C THR A 226 7.19 13.08 9.26
N SER A 227 8.15 12.76 10.13
CA SER A 227 8.49 13.56 11.30
C SER A 227 9.93 13.24 11.69
N ASP A 228 10.86 13.72 10.86
CA ASP A 228 12.23 14.06 11.23
C ASP A 228 12.59 15.32 10.43
#